data_AF-A0A960EEI2-F1
#
_entry.id   AF-A0A960EEI2-F1
#
_cell.length_a   1.000
_cell.length_b   1.000
_cell.length_c   1.000
_cell.angle_alpha   90.00
_cell.angle_beta   90.00
_cell.angle_gamma   90.00
#
_symmetry.space_group_name_H-M   'P 1'
#
loop_
_entity.id
_entity.type
_entity.pdbx_description
1 polymer ?
#
loop_
_entity_poly.entity_id
_entity_poly.type
_entity_poly.pdbx_seq_one_letter_code
_entity_poly.pdbx_strand_id
1 'polypeptide(L)'
;MTIDQDRRAALLAAKLGALVRARWGDVGDGAVAGGFPEGATLVDGDRAWVLATADADRRLGAALAVAGRAGAAELHLLVDDEDPAAGAVAARRAACFATPPSVWRVSGTELAPVEPAAPADDPAPPPAAELYRPVLAEAGLAPVVEGGHLIGELRGLEVARVVVDDDGSARLEAGVGRFDREVASMMFAELGEVDSLARAVALVAEHRRPDAPRHPVNQLVPERWLRSVLIEHPELVGARELAPVGSAVPRANLREAGVASAVGVDGSGAPVVVTCSTGVDLEVVPGAADDRLAHDPEARSIVAVPARDALA
;
A
#
# COMPACT_ATOMS: atom_id res chain seq x y z
N MET A 1 -30.11 -8.31 -6.60
CA MET A 1 -28.76 -7.72 -6.47
C MET A 1 -28.73 -6.27 -6.94
N THR A 2 -29.12 -5.93 -8.17
CA THR A 2 -29.04 -4.54 -8.69
C THR A 2 -29.90 -3.52 -7.92
N ILE A 3 -31.16 -3.85 -7.62
CA ILE A 3 -32.07 -2.95 -6.84
C ILE A 3 -31.51 -2.62 -5.45
N ASP A 4 -30.75 -3.55 -4.85
CA ASP A 4 -30.17 -3.36 -3.52
C ASP A 4 -28.93 -2.44 -3.57
N GLN A 5 -28.11 -2.57 -4.62
CA GLN A 5 -26.98 -1.68 -4.88
C GLN A 5 -27.44 -0.25 -5.21
N ASP A 6 -28.45 -0.09 -6.05
CA ASP A 6 -29.01 1.23 -6.40
C ASP A 6 -29.60 1.92 -5.17
N ARG A 7 -30.30 1.16 -4.32
CA ARG A 7 -30.83 1.66 -3.05
C ARG A 7 -29.71 2.08 -2.10
N ARG A 8 -28.65 1.28 -2.00
CA ARG A 8 -27.48 1.60 -1.17
C ARG A 8 -26.80 2.88 -1.65
N ALA A 9 -26.57 3.01 -2.96
CA ALA A 9 -25.98 4.21 -3.55
C ALA A 9 -26.82 5.47 -3.27
N ALA A 10 -28.14 5.38 -3.41
CA ALA A 10 -29.05 6.48 -3.09
C ALA A 10 -29.01 6.89 -1.61
N LEU A 11 -28.89 5.92 -0.69
CA LEU A 11 -28.75 6.18 0.74
C LEU A 11 -27.43 6.88 1.07
N LEU A 12 -26.32 6.46 0.46
CA LEU A 12 -25.01 7.08 0.65
C LEU A 12 -24.97 8.51 0.11
N ALA A 13 -25.57 8.75 -1.07
CA ALA A 13 -25.73 10.10 -1.61
C ALA A 13 -26.59 10.99 -0.72
N ALA A 14 -27.70 10.47 -0.19
CA ALA A 14 -28.55 11.20 0.76
C ALA A 14 -27.81 11.51 2.07
N LYS A 15 -27.05 10.56 2.61
CA LYS A 15 -26.21 10.76 3.80
C LYS A 15 -25.17 11.86 3.57
N LEU A 16 -24.43 11.79 2.46
CA LEU A 16 -23.45 12.81 2.10
C LEU A 16 -24.10 14.19 1.99
N GLY A 17 -25.22 14.31 1.27
CA GLY A 17 -25.95 15.58 1.15
C GLY A 17 -26.41 16.14 2.50
N ALA A 18 -26.85 15.29 3.43
CA ALA A 18 -27.23 15.70 4.78
C ALA A 18 -26.02 16.21 5.60
N LEU A 19 -24.89 15.49 5.55
CA LEU A 19 -23.65 15.88 6.23
C LEU A 19 -23.11 17.20 5.68
N VAL A 20 -23.12 17.36 4.35
CA VAL A 20 -22.68 18.59 3.70
C VAL A 20 -23.55 19.76 4.12
N ARG A 21 -24.87 19.60 4.09
CA ARG A 21 -25.80 20.65 4.50
C ARG A 21 -25.62 21.05 5.96
N ALA A 22 -25.42 20.08 6.85
CA ALA A 22 -25.25 20.34 8.27
C ALA A 22 -23.97 21.14 8.58
N ARG A 23 -22.88 20.93 7.83
CA ARG A 23 -21.57 21.53 8.10
C ARG A 23 -21.27 22.78 7.27
N TRP A 24 -21.70 22.82 6.01
CA TRP A 24 -21.38 23.91 5.06
C TRP A 24 -22.61 24.70 4.59
N GLY A 25 -23.83 24.28 4.95
CA GLY A 25 -25.07 24.89 4.45
C GLY A 25 -25.52 24.31 3.11
N ASP A 26 -26.54 24.91 2.51
CA ASP A 26 -27.06 24.46 1.22
C ASP A 26 -26.02 24.63 0.11
N VAL A 27 -25.93 23.62 -0.77
CA VAL A 27 -25.12 23.67 -1.99
C VAL A 27 -25.88 24.37 -3.11
N GLY A 28 -25.16 24.92 -4.09
CA GLY A 28 -25.77 25.61 -5.23
C GLY A 28 -26.60 24.69 -6.13
N ASP A 29 -27.50 25.28 -6.93
CA ASP A 29 -28.35 24.57 -7.90
C ASP A 29 -27.54 23.78 -8.95
N GLY A 30 -26.26 24.11 -9.12
CA GLY A 30 -25.32 23.42 -10.02
C GLY A 30 -24.59 22.24 -9.39
N ALA A 31 -24.87 21.89 -8.14
CA ALA A 31 -24.16 20.81 -7.45
C ALA A 31 -24.43 19.44 -8.09
N VAL A 32 -23.36 18.67 -8.28
CA VAL A 32 -23.41 17.37 -8.96
C VAL A 32 -23.14 16.25 -7.97
N ALA A 33 -24.14 15.42 -7.73
CA ALA A 33 -23.99 14.17 -6.97
C ALA A 33 -23.46 13.05 -7.87
N GLY A 34 -22.66 12.15 -7.31
CA GLY A 34 -22.07 11.01 -8.01
C GLY A 34 -21.83 9.80 -7.10
N GLY A 35 -21.45 8.68 -7.71
CA GLY A 35 -21.12 7.45 -7.01
C GLY A 35 -19.63 7.39 -6.66
N PHE A 36 -19.33 6.69 -5.56
CA PHE A 36 -17.96 6.34 -5.15
C PHE A 36 -17.95 4.89 -4.66
N PRO A 37 -16.88 4.11 -4.85
CA PRO A 37 -16.80 2.75 -4.29
C PRO A 37 -17.03 2.78 -2.78
N GLU A 38 -18.06 2.06 -2.31
CA GLU A 38 -18.48 2.08 -0.90
C GLU A 38 -18.65 3.52 -0.37
N GLY A 39 -19.29 4.39 -1.17
CA GLY A 39 -19.36 5.81 -0.86
C GLY A 39 -20.25 6.64 -1.80
N ALA A 40 -20.09 7.96 -1.70
CA ALA A 40 -20.74 8.92 -2.59
C ALA A 40 -19.84 10.15 -2.82
N THR A 41 -20.12 10.90 -3.88
CA THR A 41 -19.46 12.19 -4.16
C THR A 41 -20.49 13.30 -4.29
N LEU A 42 -20.10 14.51 -3.91
CA LEU A 42 -20.83 15.74 -4.19
C LEU A 42 -19.83 16.81 -4.61
N VAL A 43 -20.11 17.52 -5.69
CA VAL A 43 -19.25 18.59 -6.20
C VAL A 43 -20.09 19.85 -6.34
N ASP A 44 -19.61 20.97 -5.81
CA ASP A 44 -20.24 22.29 -5.96
C ASP A 44 -19.16 23.34 -6.17
N GLY A 45 -19.10 23.91 -7.38
CA GLY A 45 -18.07 24.88 -7.77
C GLY A 45 -16.65 24.34 -7.59
N ASP A 46 -15.88 24.98 -6.71
CA ASP A 46 -14.49 24.64 -6.39
C ASP A 46 -14.35 23.63 -5.24
N ARG A 47 -15.45 23.10 -4.70
CA ARG A 47 -15.47 22.13 -3.60
C ARG A 47 -15.91 20.75 -4.06
N ALA A 48 -15.20 19.74 -3.58
CA ALA A 48 -15.57 18.35 -3.70
C ALA A 48 -15.66 17.71 -2.31
N TRP A 49 -16.75 16.99 -2.05
CA TRP A 49 -16.92 16.12 -0.89
C TRP A 49 -17.00 14.68 -1.33
N VAL A 50 -16.28 13.81 -0.64
CA VAL A 50 -16.29 12.37 -0.86
C VAL A 50 -16.62 11.68 0.45
N LEU A 51 -17.68 10.89 0.49
CA LEU A 51 -17.99 9.99 1.59
C LEU A 51 -17.35 8.63 1.31
N ALA A 52 -16.52 8.14 2.22
CA ALA A 52 -15.96 6.80 2.23
C ALA A 52 -16.45 6.04 3.46
N THR A 53 -17.08 4.88 3.25
CA THR A 53 -17.60 4.04 4.35
C THR A 53 -16.77 2.78 4.60
N ALA A 54 -15.67 2.58 3.86
CA ALA A 54 -14.77 1.45 4.00
C ALA A 54 -13.40 1.74 3.39
N ASP A 55 -12.37 1.14 3.97
CA ASP A 55 -10.96 1.21 3.57
C ASP A 55 -10.47 2.66 3.43
N ALA A 56 -10.87 3.54 4.35
CA ALA A 56 -10.62 4.98 4.23
C ALA A 56 -9.14 5.36 4.05
N ASP A 57 -8.22 4.54 4.59
CA ASP A 57 -6.77 4.65 4.39
C ASP A 57 -6.36 4.50 2.90
N ARG A 58 -7.22 3.92 2.06
CA ARG A 58 -7.03 3.64 0.62
C ARG A 58 -8.06 4.32 -0.29
N ARG A 59 -8.65 5.44 0.16
CA ARG A 59 -9.62 6.22 -0.65
C ARG A 59 -9.13 7.61 -1.06
N LEU A 60 -7.99 8.07 -0.54
CA LEU A 60 -7.54 9.45 -0.74
C LEU A 60 -7.19 9.71 -2.21
N GLY A 61 -6.51 8.78 -2.86
CA GLY A 61 -6.14 8.88 -4.28
C GLY A 61 -7.35 8.94 -5.19
N ALA A 62 -8.34 8.09 -4.96
CA ALA A 62 -9.61 8.14 -5.68
C ALA A 62 -10.37 9.46 -5.42
N ALA A 63 -10.35 9.97 -4.19
CA ALA A 63 -10.96 11.27 -3.85
C ALA A 63 -10.25 12.46 -4.55
N LEU A 64 -8.92 12.43 -4.63
CA LEU A 64 -8.11 13.38 -5.39
C LEU A 64 -8.44 13.34 -6.89
N ALA A 65 -8.64 12.15 -7.46
CA ALA A 65 -9.04 12.01 -8.86
C ALA A 65 -10.44 12.59 -9.13
N VAL A 66 -11.38 12.46 -8.18
CA VAL A 66 -12.71 13.11 -8.26
C VAL A 66 -12.55 14.63 -8.27
N ALA A 67 -11.81 15.19 -7.30
CA ALA A 67 -11.58 16.64 -7.22
C ALA A 67 -10.89 17.18 -8.49
N GLY A 68 -9.84 16.50 -8.95
CA GLY A 68 -9.11 16.89 -10.16
C GLY A 68 -9.97 16.88 -11.42
N ARG A 69 -10.83 15.85 -11.59
CA ARG A 69 -11.77 15.79 -12.73
C ARG A 69 -12.81 16.91 -12.67
N ALA A 70 -13.24 17.29 -11.47
CA ALA A 70 -14.19 18.37 -11.26
C ALA A 70 -13.56 19.78 -11.38
N GLY A 71 -12.22 19.88 -11.35
CA GLY A 71 -11.54 21.16 -11.20
C GLY A 71 -11.72 21.80 -9.82
N ALA A 72 -12.05 20.99 -8.80
CA ALA A 72 -12.21 21.44 -7.43
C ALA A 72 -10.86 21.72 -6.77
N ALA A 73 -10.74 22.87 -6.11
CA ALA A 73 -9.54 23.28 -5.36
C ALA A 73 -9.58 22.81 -3.90
N GLU A 74 -10.78 22.61 -3.35
CA GLU A 74 -11.00 22.16 -1.98
C GLU A 74 -11.58 20.73 -1.99
N LEU A 75 -10.86 19.78 -1.40
CA LEU A 75 -11.32 18.41 -1.22
C LEU A 75 -11.58 18.12 0.27
N HIS A 76 -12.77 17.60 0.56
CA HIS A 76 -13.16 17.11 1.87
C HIS A 76 -13.48 15.62 1.81
N LEU A 77 -12.66 14.80 2.47
CA LEU A 77 -12.89 13.36 2.63
C LEU A 77 -13.63 13.12 3.97
N LEU A 78 -14.85 12.61 3.89
CA LEU A 78 -15.70 12.25 5.02
C LEU A 78 -15.60 10.74 5.24
N VAL A 79 -15.04 10.37 6.39
CA VAL A 79 -14.75 8.99 6.78
C VAL A 79 -15.81 8.50 7.74
N ASP A 80 -16.57 7.51 7.28
CA ASP A 80 -17.60 6.78 8.03
C ASP A 80 -17.21 5.29 8.05
N ASP A 81 -15.98 5.04 8.50
CA ASP A 81 -15.36 3.72 8.51
C ASP A 81 -15.48 3.07 9.89
N GLU A 82 -15.61 1.74 9.92
CA GLU A 82 -15.62 0.97 11.16
C GLU A 82 -14.24 0.98 11.83
N ASP A 83 -13.16 1.07 11.06
CA ASP A 83 -11.81 1.23 11.59
C ASP A 83 -11.49 2.71 11.88
N PRO A 84 -11.43 3.13 13.16
CA PRO A 84 -11.11 4.51 13.49
C PRO A 84 -9.68 4.91 13.09
N ALA A 85 -8.76 3.97 12.91
CA ALA A 85 -7.38 4.25 12.50
C ALA A 85 -7.28 4.61 11.01
N ALA A 86 -8.17 4.07 10.17
CA ALA A 86 -8.16 4.31 8.72
C ALA A 86 -8.28 5.80 8.38
N GLY A 87 -9.15 6.53 9.09
CA GLY A 87 -9.28 7.99 8.94
C GLY A 87 -8.01 8.75 9.32
N ALA A 88 -7.31 8.33 10.38
CA ALA A 88 -6.07 8.97 10.83
C ALA A 88 -4.92 8.75 9.84
N VAL A 89 -4.86 7.57 9.21
CA VAL A 89 -3.93 7.27 8.12
C VAL A 89 -4.24 8.12 6.88
N ALA A 90 -5.53 8.24 6.50
CA ALA A 90 -5.93 9.11 5.41
C ALA A 90 -5.56 10.58 5.66
N ALA A 91 -5.73 11.06 6.90
CA ALA A 91 -5.34 12.41 7.31
C ALA A 91 -3.81 12.62 7.26
N ARG A 92 -3.02 11.64 7.68
CA ARG A 92 -1.55 11.65 7.54
C ARG A 92 -1.11 11.76 6.09
N ARG A 93 -1.71 10.95 5.21
CA ARG A 93 -1.44 11.01 3.76
C ARG A 93 -1.84 12.34 3.15
N ALA A 94 -3.01 12.87 3.54
CA ALA A 94 -3.49 14.17 3.07
C ALA A 94 -2.56 15.32 3.45
N ALA A 95 -1.96 15.27 4.65
CA ALA A 95 -1.01 16.27 5.13
C ALA A 95 0.30 16.34 4.31
N CYS A 96 0.59 15.33 3.48
CA CYS A 96 1.78 15.31 2.63
C CYS A 96 1.65 16.17 1.36
N PHE A 97 0.46 16.67 1.04
CA PHE A 97 0.19 17.46 -0.15
C PHE A 97 0.36 18.96 0.12
N ALA A 98 0.84 19.71 -0.88
CA ALA A 98 1.02 21.17 -0.76
C ALA A 98 -0.29 21.92 -0.47
N THR A 99 -1.41 21.38 -0.95
CA THR A 99 -2.77 21.83 -0.59
C THR A 99 -3.49 20.61 0.03
N PRO A 100 -3.41 20.44 1.36
CA PRO A 100 -3.93 19.24 2.01
C PRO A 100 -5.45 19.11 1.88
N PRO A 101 -5.97 17.96 1.39
CA PRO A 101 -7.37 17.61 1.56
C PRO A 101 -7.75 17.60 3.04
N SER A 102 -8.95 18.09 3.39
CA SER A 102 -9.44 17.97 4.77
C SER A 102 -10.03 16.58 4.99
N VAL A 103 -9.69 15.93 6.09
CA VAL A 103 -10.27 14.64 6.48
C VAL A 103 -11.17 14.82 7.70
N TRP A 104 -12.39 14.29 7.62
CA TRP A 104 -13.43 14.44 8.62
C TRP A 104 -13.93 13.07 9.07
N ARG A 105 -14.08 12.86 10.37
CA ARG A 105 -14.79 11.69 10.91
C ARG A 105 -16.27 11.99 10.98
N VAL A 106 -17.08 11.08 10.45
CA VAL A 106 -18.53 11.09 10.59
C VAL A 106 -18.92 10.50 11.93
N SER A 107 -19.75 11.20 12.69
CA SER A 107 -20.36 10.70 13.93
C SER A 107 -21.86 11.03 13.90
N GLY A 108 -22.67 10.08 13.45
CA GLY A 108 -24.08 10.32 13.17
C GLY A 108 -24.24 11.34 12.04
N THR A 109 -24.68 12.55 12.38
CA THR A 109 -24.85 13.69 11.45
C THR A 109 -23.79 14.77 11.63
N GLU A 110 -22.83 14.57 12.54
CA GLU A 110 -21.78 15.55 12.83
C GLU A 110 -20.47 15.17 12.14
N LEU A 111 -19.66 16.19 11.86
CA LEU A 111 -18.32 16.05 11.29
C LEU A 111 -17.30 16.65 12.25
N ALA A 112 -16.30 15.85 12.62
CA ALA A 112 -15.15 16.29 13.39
C ALA A 112 -13.87 16.19 12.54
N PRO A 113 -12.97 17.17 12.55
CA PRO A 113 -11.65 17.03 11.93
C PRO A 113 -10.93 15.79 12.48
N VAL A 114 -10.18 15.10 11.61
CA VAL A 114 -9.35 13.97 12.01
C VAL A 114 -7.92 14.44 12.22
N GLU A 115 -7.38 14.16 13.40
CA GLU A 115 -5.96 14.36 13.66
C GLU A 115 -5.12 13.32 12.87
N PRO A 116 -4.10 13.75 12.12
CA PRO A 116 -3.21 12.84 11.41
C PRO A 116 -2.53 11.83 12.33
N ALA A 117 -2.43 10.57 11.89
CA ALA A 117 -1.57 9.60 12.53
C ALA A 117 -0.10 10.06 12.45
N ALA A 118 0.72 9.60 13.41
CA ALA A 118 2.17 9.75 13.30
C ALA A 118 2.71 9.05 12.03
N PRO A 119 3.87 9.48 11.49
CA PRO A 119 4.57 8.74 10.45
C PRO A 119 4.60 7.24 10.75
N ALA A 120 4.39 6.42 9.71
CA ALA A 120 4.47 4.98 9.88
C ALA A 120 5.89 4.59 10.33
N ASP A 121 5.96 3.64 11.24
CA ASP A 121 7.22 3.06 11.71
C ASP A 121 7.33 1.64 11.14
N ASP A 122 8.51 1.28 10.63
CA ASP A 122 8.86 -0.09 10.27
C ASP A 122 9.92 -0.58 11.25
N PRO A 123 9.51 -1.17 12.39
CA PRO A 123 10.44 -1.49 13.45
C PRO A 123 11.48 -2.52 12.98
N ALA A 124 12.68 -2.45 13.56
CA ALA A 124 13.67 -3.50 13.34
C ALA A 124 13.12 -4.87 13.77
N PRO A 125 13.49 -5.96 13.08
CA PRO A 125 13.07 -7.29 13.50
C PRO A 125 13.70 -7.63 14.86
N PRO A 126 13.08 -8.55 15.63
CA PRO A 126 13.67 -9.00 16.89
C PRO A 126 15.11 -9.52 16.68
N PRO A 127 16.03 -9.33 17.65
CA PRO A 127 17.43 -9.73 17.49
C PRO A 127 17.63 -11.21 17.11
N ALA A 128 16.77 -12.10 17.63
CA ALA A 128 16.78 -13.52 17.28
C ALA A 128 16.45 -13.77 15.80
N ALA A 129 15.54 -12.98 15.22
CA ALA A 129 15.22 -13.07 13.80
C ALA A 129 16.36 -12.54 12.92
N GLU A 130 17.04 -11.48 13.35
CA GLU A 130 18.15 -10.87 12.61
C GLU A 130 19.30 -11.85 12.34
N LEU A 131 19.49 -12.86 13.20
CA LEU A 131 20.48 -13.93 13.02
C LEU A 131 20.25 -14.77 11.74
N TYR A 132 19.04 -14.78 11.18
CA TYR A 132 18.70 -15.51 9.96
C TYR A 132 19.00 -14.71 8.68
N ARG A 133 19.38 -13.43 8.75
CA ARG A 133 19.77 -12.63 7.58
C ARG A 133 20.82 -13.31 6.69
N PRO A 134 21.95 -13.83 7.21
CA PRO A 134 22.91 -14.56 6.38
C PRO A 134 22.33 -15.83 5.77
N VAL A 135 21.47 -16.57 6.49
CA VAL A 135 20.82 -17.78 5.99
C VAL A 135 19.94 -17.48 4.77
N LEU A 136 19.16 -16.40 4.83
CA LEU A 136 18.36 -15.94 3.68
C LEU A 136 19.24 -15.53 2.50
N ALA A 137 20.31 -14.78 2.75
CA ALA A 137 21.23 -14.33 1.71
C ALA A 137 21.97 -15.50 1.04
N GLU A 138 22.43 -16.49 1.81
CA GLU A 138 23.08 -17.70 1.31
C GLU A 138 22.12 -18.56 0.46
N ALA A 139 20.82 -18.53 0.78
CA ALA A 139 19.77 -19.17 -0.01
C ALA A 139 19.41 -18.39 -1.30
N GLY A 140 20.07 -17.27 -1.59
CA GLY A 140 19.80 -16.43 -2.76
C GLY A 140 18.56 -15.54 -2.64
N LEU A 141 18.09 -15.29 -1.41
CA LEU A 141 16.99 -14.39 -1.12
C LEU A 141 17.50 -13.01 -0.71
N ALA A 142 16.80 -11.96 -1.13
CA ALA A 142 17.00 -10.61 -0.61
C ALA A 142 16.34 -10.49 0.77
N PRO A 143 17.09 -10.23 1.86
CA PRO A 143 16.49 -10.05 3.18
C PRO A 143 15.86 -8.66 3.31
N VAL A 144 14.57 -8.60 3.63
CA VAL A 144 13.79 -7.35 3.76
C VAL A 144 13.12 -7.33 5.12
N VAL A 145 13.02 -6.14 5.73
CA VAL A 145 12.19 -5.92 6.92
C VAL A 145 10.86 -5.34 6.47
N GLU A 146 9.77 -5.91 6.95
CA GLU A 146 8.44 -5.36 6.72
C GLU A 146 7.54 -5.63 7.95
N GLY A 147 7.05 -4.54 8.55
CA GLY A 147 6.21 -4.59 9.74
C GLY A 147 6.90 -5.32 10.90
N GLY A 148 8.20 -5.11 11.08
CA GLY A 148 8.99 -5.80 12.12
C GLY A 148 9.34 -7.26 11.83
N HIS A 149 9.03 -7.79 10.65
CA HIS A 149 9.36 -9.16 10.29
C HIS A 149 10.54 -9.19 9.31
N LEU A 150 11.53 -10.04 9.59
CA LEU A 150 12.56 -10.37 8.61
C LEU A 150 11.98 -11.39 7.61
N ILE A 151 11.91 -10.99 6.35
CA ILE A 151 11.45 -11.82 5.24
C ILE A 151 12.56 -12.03 4.21
N GLY A 152 12.52 -13.17 3.52
CA GLY A 152 13.39 -13.47 2.38
C GLY A 152 12.61 -13.40 1.08
N GLU A 153 12.99 -12.48 0.20
CA GLU A 153 12.36 -12.28 -1.10
C GLU A 153 13.16 -12.85 -2.26
N LEU A 154 12.50 -13.54 -3.19
CA LEU A 154 13.05 -13.87 -4.51
C LEU A 154 12.34 -13.03 -5.56
N ARG A 155 13.05 -12.06 -6.18
CA ARG A 155 12.47 -11.12 -7.16
C ARG A 155 11.17 -10.48 -6.67
N GLY A 156 11.22 -10.00 -5.43
CA GLY A 156 10.10 -9.35 -4.76
C GLY A 156 9.01 -10.26 -4.19
N LEU A 157 9.07 -11.58 -4.36
CA LEU A 157 8.10 -12.49 -3.74
C LEU A 157 8.65 -13.01 -2.41
N GLU A 158 7.89 -12.86 -1.32
CA GLU A 158 8.19 -13.50 -0.03
C GLU A 158 8.20 -15.03 -0.23
N VAL A 159 9.38 -15.64 -0.05
CA VAL A 159 9.58 -17.10 -0.07
C VAL A 159 9.86 -17.63 1.33
N ALA A 160 10.33 -16.78 2.24
CA ALA A 160 10.59 -17.14 3.62
C ALA A 160 10.23 -16.01 4.57
N ARG A 161 9.81 -16.37 5.78
CA ARG A 161 9.59 -15.44 6.89
C ARG A 161 10.21 -16.02 8.14
N VAL A 162 10.91 -15.18 8.90
CA VAL A 162 11.41 -15.56 10.22
C VAL A 162 10.35 -15.23 11.25
N VAL A 163 9.96 -16.23 12.04
CA VAL A 163 8.96 -16.10 13.09
C VAL A 163 9.64 -16.30 14.43
N VAL A 164 9.32 -15.44 15.39
CA VAL A 164 9.80 -15.53 16.77
C VAL A 164 8.64 -15.98 17.65
N ASP A 165 8.83 -17.08 18.36
CA ASP A 165 7.87 -17.64 19.30
C ASP A 165 7.86 -16.87 20.64
N ASP A 166 6.84 -17.13 21.45
CA ASP A 166 6.67 -16.51 22.77
C ASP A 166 7.84 -16.82 23.73
N ASP A 167 8.56 -17.93 23.50
CA ASP A 167 9.76 -18.30 24.26
C ASP A 167 11.04 -17.61 23.78
N GLY A 168 10.93 -16.77 22.74
CA GLY A 168 12.04 -16.03 22.13
C GLY A 168 12.86 -16.84 21.13
N SER A 169 12.50 -18.10 20.87
CA SER A 169 13.13 -18.89 19.81
C SER A 169 12.65 -18.38 18.44
N ALA A 170 13.57 -18.36 17.47
CA ALA A 170 13.29 -17.93 16.11
C ALA A 170 13.41 -19.13 15.16
N ARG A 171 12.47 -19.25 14.23
CA ARG A 171 12.43 -20.30 13.20
C ARG A 171 12.15 -19.71 11.83
N LEU A 172 12.55 -20.41 10.78
CA LEU A 172 12.26 -20.04 9.41
C LEU A 172 11.02 -20.78 8.88
N GLU A 173 10.03 -20.03 8.39
CA GLU A 173 8.89 -20.57 7.66
C GLU A 173 9.03 -20.33 6.15
N ALA A 174 9.24 -21.39 5.37
CA ALA A 174 9.42 -21.33 3.92
C ALA A 174 8.12 -21.63 3.15
N GLY A 175 7.80 -20.83 2.13
CA GLY A 175 6.63 -20.97 1.25
C GLY A 175 6.03 -19.63 0.78
N VAL A 176 5.20 -19.68 -0.27
CA VAL A 176 4.56 -18.50 -0.86
C VAL A 176 3.22 -18.20 -0.16
N GLY A 177 3.27 -17.35 0.86
CA GLY A 177 2.10 -16.98 1.66
C GLY A 177 1.73 -18.01 2.73
N ARG A 178 0.78 -17.65 3.61
CA ARG A 178 0.45 -18.42 4.81
C ARG A 178 0.01 -19.85 4.51
N PHE A 179 -0.89 -20.04 3.53
CA PHE A 179 -1.44 -21.36 3.21
C PHE A 179 -0.39 -22.32 2.63
N ASP A 180 0.49 -21.84 1.74
CA ASP A 180 1.56 -22.70 1.20
C ASP A 180 2.56 -23.08 2.30
N ARG A 181 2.80 -22.21 3.28
CA ARG A 181 3.65 -22.50 4.45
C ARG A 181 3.05 -23.52 5.40
N GLU A 182 1.75 -23.41 5.70
CA GLU A 182 1.02 -24.38 6.51
C GLU A 182 0.94 -25.75 5.81
N VAL A 183 0.72 -25.78 4.49
CA VAL A 183 0.71 -27.03 3.72
C VAL A 183 2.11 -27.63 3.62
N ALA A 184 3.14 -26.82 3.40
CA ALA A 184 4.52 -27.28 3.38
C ALA A 184 4.97 -27.85 4.73
N SER A 185 4.60 -27.22 5.85
CA SER A 185 4.94 -27.74 7.18
C SER A 185 4.23 -29.05 7.50
N MET A 186 2.99 -29.23 7.04
CA MET A 186 2.25 -30.49 7.22
C MET A 186 2.72 -31.62 6.28
N MET A 187 3.02 -31.30 5.02
CA MET A 187 3.44 -32.29 4.01
C MET A 187 4.90 -32.70 4.14
N PHE A 188 5.74 -31.84 4.72
CA PHE A 188 7.18 -32.05 4.82
C PHE A 188 7.70 -31.82 6.26
N ALA A 189 6.94 -32.25 7.26
CA ALA A 189 7.31 -32.15 8.67
C ALA A 189 8.66 -32.79 9.03
N GLU A 190 9.18 -33.69 8.18
CA GLU A 190 10.46 -34.38 8.36
C GLU A 190 11.67 -33.63 7.76
N LEU A 191 11.46 -32.55 7.00
CA LEU A 191 12.56 -31.75 6.45
C LEU A 191 13.06 -30.71 7.46
N GLY A 192 14.38 -30.52 7.52
CA GLY A 192 14.96 -29.38 8.23
C GLY A 192 14.63 -28.05 7.53
N GLU A 193 14.71 -26.95 8.28
CA GLU A 193 14.37 -25.61 7.78
C GLU A 193 15.13 -25.21 6.50
N VAL A 194 16.41 -25.57 6.42
CA VAL A 194 17.29 -25.28 5.28
C VAL A 194 16.85 -26.03 4.02
N ASP A 195 16.48 -27.31 4.14
CA ASP A 195 16.03 -28.10 3.00
C ASP A 195 14.65 -27.63 2.51
N SER A 196 13.76 -27.26 3.44
CA SER A 196 12.46 -26.67 3.11
C SER A 196 12.61 -25.35 2.35
N LEU A 197 13.51 -24.48 2.83
CA LEU A 197 13.86 -23.22 2.17
C LEU A 197 14.41 -23.45 0.76
N ALA A 198 15.41 -24.32 0.61
CA ALA A 198 16.03 -24.60 -0.68
C ALA A 198 15.00 -25.09 -1.72
N ARG A 199 14.04 -25.93 -1.31
CA ARG A 199 12.96 -26.40 -2.20
C ARG A 199 12.00 -25.28 -2.59
N ALA A 200 11.60 -24.43 -1.63
CA ALA A 200 10.73 -23.29 -1.91
C ALA A 200 11.41 -22.31 -2.89
N VAL A 201 12.69 -22.01 -2.68
CA VAL A 201 13.49 -21.17 -3.59
C VAL A 201 13.54 -21.76 -4.99
N ALA A 202 13.84 -23.06 -5.12
CA ALA A 202 13.93 -23.73 -6.42
C ALA A 202 12.60 -23.67 -7.20
N LEU A 203 11.47 -23.92 -6.54
CA LEU A 203 10.14 -23.84 -7.13
C LEU A 203 9.83 -22.42 -7.65
N VAL A 204 10.11 -21.40 -6.83
CA VAL A 204 9.84 -20.00 -7.23
C VAL A 204 10.79 -19.57 -8.34
N ALA A 205 12.07 -19.94 -8.29
CA ALA A 205 13.07 -19.61 -9.30
C ALA A 205 12.75 -20.20 -10.68
N GLU A 206 12.10 -21.37 -10.72
CA GLU A 206 11.65 -21.99 -11.97
C GLU A 206 10.64 -21.11 -12.71
N HIS A 207 9.68 -20.53 -11.99
CA HIS A 207 8.54 -19.83 -12.59
C HIS A 207 8.69 -18.30 -12.61
N ARG A 208 9.33 -17.72 -11.59
CA ARG A 208 9.43 -16.26 -11.41
C ARG A 208 10.68 -15.72 -12.09
N ARG A 209 10.70 -15.78 -13.42
CA ARG A 209 11.78 -15.25 -14.27
C ARG A 209 11.24 -14.53 -15.49
N PRO A 210 12.03 -13.61 -16.09
CA PRO A 210 11.67 -13.01 -17.38
C PRO A 210 11.34 -14.09 -18.41
N ASP A 211 10.35 -13.81 -19.26
CA ASP A 211 9.89 -14.68 -20.35
C ASP A 211 9.38 -16.07 -19.95
N ALA A 212 9.18 -16.34 -18.65
CA ALA A 212 8.54 -17.56 -18.20
C ALA A 212 7.10 -17.69 -18.71
N PRO A 213 6.62 -18.91 -19.02
CA PRO A 213 5.19 -19.14 -19.23
C PRO A 213 4.37 -18.61 -18.05
N ARG A 214 3.13 -18.18 -18.33
CA ARG A 214 2.22 -17.68 -17.28
C ARG A 214 2.03 -18.74 -16.19
N HIS A 215 2.28 -18.35 -14.94
CA HIS A 215 2.16 -19.21 -13.76
C HIS A 215 1.70 -18.37 -12.56
N PRO A 216 0.82 -18.86 -11.65
CA PRO A 216 0.35 -18.06 -10.52
C PRO A 216 1.46 -17.34 -9.74
N VAL A 217 2.54 -18.04 -9.39
CA VAL A 217 3.71 -17.50 -8.66
C VAL A 217 4.39 -16.31 -9.36
N ASN A 218 4.38 -16.24 -10.69
CA ASN A 218 4.98 -15.14 -11.44
C ASN A 218 4.00 -14.00 -11.77
N GLN A 219 2.76 -14.10 -11.33
CA GLN A 219 1.76 -13.03 -11.43
C GLN A 219 1.50 -12.33 -10.08
N LEU A 220 2.01 -12.88 -8.97
CA LEU A 220 1.85 -12.30 -7.64
C LEU A 220 2.76 -11.10 -7.43
N VAL A 221 2.24 -10.09 -6.73
CA VAL A 221 2.97 -8.90 -6.25
C VAL A 221 3.87 -8.26 -7.32
N PRO A 222 3.32 -7.94 -8.51
CA PRO A 222 4.09 -7.43 -9.64
C PRO A 222 4.86 -6.14 -9.31
N GLU A 223 4.35 -5.30 -8.44
CA GLU A 223 5.03 -4.09 -7.93
C GLU A 223 6.30 -4.41 -7.15
N ARG A 224 6.35 -5.52 -6.39
CA ARG A 224 7.59 -5.96 -5.73
C ARG A 224 8.60 -6.53 -6.72
N TRP A 225 8.12 -7.16 -7.81
CA TRP A 225 9.02 -7.54 -8.91
C TRP A 225 9.58 -6.29 -9.59
N LEU A 226 8.75 -5.29 -9.88
CA LEU A 226 9.24 -4.01 -10.42
C LEU A 226 10.31 -3.40 -9.51
N ARG A 227 10.08 -3.39 -8.19
CA ARG A 227 11.09 -2.97 -7.22
C ARG A 227 12.39 -3.76 -7.33
N SER A 228 12.33 -5.09 -7.44
CA SER A 228 13.55 -5.90 -7.56
C SER A 228 14.32 -5.58 -8.85
N VAL A 229 13.62 -5.30 -9.95
CA VAL A 229 14.25 -4.85 -11.21
C VAL A 229 14.93 -3.50 -11.01
N LEU A 230 14.31 -2.55 -10.32
CA LEU A 230 14.91 -1.24 -10.05
C LEU A 230 16.08 -1.31 -9.08
N ILE A 231 16.08 -2.26 -8.13
CA ILE A 231 17.25 -2.50 -7.26
C ILE A 231 18.43 -3.02 -8.08
N GLU A 232 18.18 -3.91 -9.05
CA GLU A 232 19.21 -4.40 -9.98
C GLU A 232 19.65 -3.32 -10.99
N HIS A 233 18.74 -2.40 -11.34
CA HIS A 233 18.92 -1.34 -12.35
C HIS A 233 18.46 0.05 -11.83
N PRO A 234 19.14 0.62 -10.82
CA PRO A 234 18.71 1.86 -10.17
C PRO A 234 18.75 3.08 -11.11
N GLU A 235 19.54 3.02 -12.18
CA GLU A 235 19.66 4.08 -13.18
C GLU A 235 18.35 4.36 -13.92
N LEU A 236 17.42 3.39 -13.98
CA LEU A 236 16.12 3.54 -14.63
C LEU A 236 15.24 4.62 -13.97
N VAL A 237 15.50 4.93 -12.70
CA VAL A 237 14.83 6.00 -11.93
C VAL A 237 15.79 7.13 -11.55
N GLY A 238 16.99 7.16 -12.14
CA GLY A 238 18.02 8.12 -11.82
C GLY A 238 18.63 7.93 -10.42
N ALA A 239 18.49 6.75 -9.83
CA ALA A 239 19.19 6.38 -8.60
C ALA A 239 20.56 5.77 -8.94
N ARG A 240 21.50 5.83 -7.99
CA ARG A 240 22.80 5.14 -8.04
C ARG A 240 22.73 3.78 -7.36
N GLU A 241 22.00 3.72 -6.25
CA GLU A 241 21.79 2.51 -5.47
C GLU A 241 20.41 2.56 -4.82
N LEU A 242 19.80 1.39 -4.64
CA LEU A 242 18.50 1.23 -3.99
C LEU A 242 18.54 -0.01 -3.08
N ALA A 243 17.85 0.08 -1.94
CA ALA A 243 17.60 -1.02 -1.03
C ALA A 243 16.09 -1.15 -0.77
N PRO A 244 15.55 -2.38 -0.69
CA PRO A 244 14.14 -2.60 -0.42
C PRO A 244 13.80 -2.24 1.03
N VAL A 245 12.62 -1.65 1.23
CA VAL A 245 12.03 -1.36 2.55
C VAL A 245 10.55 -1.75 2.57
N GLY A 246 9.94 -1.85 3.75
CA GLY A 246 8.49 -1.98 3.90
C GLY A 246 7.74 -0.74 3.43
N SER A 247 6.46 -0.89 3.06
CA SER A 247 5.58 0.26 2.77
C SER A 247 4.98 0.82 4.07
N ALA A 248 4.70 2.12 4.10
CA ALA A 248 4.09 2.81 5.24
C ALA A 248 2.72 2.23 5.64
N VAL A 249 1.99 1.67 4.68
CA VAL A 249 0.82 0.82 4.92
C VAL A 249 1.10 -0.54 4.29
N PRO A 250 1.46 -1.54 5.10
CA PRO A 250 1.68 -2.89 4.61
C PRO A 250 0.43 -3.47 3.93
N ARG A 251 0.63 -4.37 2.97
CA ARG A 251 -0.45 -5.17 2.40
C ARG A 251 -0.98 -6.18 3.43
N ALA A 252 -2.30 -6.43 3.43
CA ALA A 252 -2.83 -7.47 4.32
C ALA A 252 -2.58 -8.87 3.75
N ASN A 253 -2.53 -9.03 2.42
CA ASN A 253 -2.29 -10.31 1.76
C ASN A 253 -1.76 -10.15 0.31
N LEU A 254 -1.40 -11.27 -0.33
CA LEU A 254 -0.82 -11.31 -1.67
C LEU A 254 -1.80 -10.98 -2.82
N ARG A 255 -3.10 -10.90 -2.55
CA ARG A 255 -4.13 -10.61 -3.57
C ARG A 255 -4.46 -9.13 -3.65
N GLU A 256 -4.19 -8.38 -2.58
CA GLU A 256 -4.43 -6.95 -2.55
C GLU A 256 -3.41 -6.21 -3.39
N ALA A 257 -3.91 -5.26 -4.18
CA ALA A 257 -3.06 -4.26 -4.77
C ALA A 257 -2.40 -3.42 -3.66
N GLY A 258 -1.15 -3.07 -3.87
CA GLY A 258 -0.40 -2.20 -2.99
C GLY A 258 0.81 -1.67 -3.74
N VAL A 259 1.66 -0.97 -3.00
CA VAL A 259 2.93 -0.47 -3.51
C VAL A 259 4.10 -1.31 -2.99
N ALA A 260 5.27 -1.11 -3.57
CA ALA A 260 6.52 -1.66 -3.06
C ALA A 260 7.61 -0.59 -3.08
N SER A 261 8.31 -0.43 -1.95
CA SER A 261 9.09 0.78 -1.70
C SER A 261 10.58 0.44 -1.56
N ALA A 262 11.42 1.35 -2.03
CA ALA A 262 12.87 1.27 -1.92
C ALA A 262 13.46 2.65 -1.58
N VAL A 263 14.55 2.65 -0.83
CA VAL A 263 15.30 3.86 -0.45
C VAL A 263 16.69 3.82 -1.07
N GLY A 264 17.29 4.97 -1.31
CA GLY A 264 18.65 5.04 -1.80
C GLY A 264 19.11 6.46 -2.06
N VAL A 265 20.09 6.62 -2.95
CA VAL A 265 20.62 7.93 -3.33
C VAL A 265 20.79 8.04 -4.84
N ASP A 266 20.72 9.25 -5.37
CA ASP A 266 21.03 9.55 -6.77
C ASP A 266 22.53 9.76 -7.04
N GLY A 267 22.87 10.09 -8.30
CA GLY A 267 24.25 10.34 -8.72
C GLY A 267 24.92 11.53 -8.01
N SER A 268 24.16 12.43 -7.38
CA SER A 268 24.68 13.53 -6.57
C SER A 268 24.82 13.17 -5.08
N GLY A 269 24.31 12.00 -4.68
CA GLY A 269 24.23 11.58 -3.28
C GLY A 269 22.98 12.09 -2.55
N ALA A 270 22.03 12.70 -3.26
CA ALA A 270 20.78 13.14 -2.65
C ALA A 270 19.83 11.95 -2.42
N PRO A 271 19.11 11.92 -1.29
CA PRO A 271 18.23 10.80 -0.94
C PRO A 271 17.03 10.70 -1.88
N VAL A 272 16.66 9.47 -2.22
CA VAL A 272 15.48 9.14 -3.02
C VAL A 272 14.65 8.06 -2.34
N VAL A 273 13.33 8.20 -2.42
CA VAL A 273 12.36 7.17 -2.06
C VAL A 273 11.59 6.81 -3.31
N VAL A 274 11.67 5.54 -3.71
CA VAL A 274 11.04 5.00 -4.91
C VAL A 274 9.86 4.13 -4.49
N THR A 275 8.67 4.47 -4.96
CA THR A 275 7.45 3.69 -4.74
C THR A 275 7.00 3.09 -6.07
N CYS A 276 7.00 1.76 -6.13
CA CYS A 276 6.64 0.99 -7.31
C CYS A 276 5.15 0.64 -7.28
N SER A 277 4.46 0.82 -8.40
CA SER A 277 3.09 0.33 -8.61
C SER A 277 2.93 -0.21 -10.03
N THR A 278 1.85 -0.95 -10.28
CA THR A 278 1.51 -1.51 -11.60
C THR A 278 0.02 -1.44 -11.86
N GLY A 279 -0.36 -1.34 -13.13
CA GLY A 279 -1.75 -1.12 -13.53
C GLY A 279 -2.26 0.27 -13.16
N VAL A 280 -3.58 0.42 -13.13
CA VAL A 280 -4.24 1.67 -12.72
C VAL A 280 -4.42 1.64 -11.21
N ASP A 281 -3.57 2.37 -10.50
CA ASP A 281 -3.58 2.53 -9.05
C ASP A 281 -3.71 4.01 -8.68
N LEU A 282 -4.89 4.40 -8.21
CA LEU A 282 -5.13 5.80 -7.79
C LEU A 282 -4.45 6.12 -6.46
N GLU A 283 -4.14 5.10 -5.65
CA GLU A 283 -3.55 5.29 -4.31
C GLU A 283 -2.02 5.38 -4.36
N VAL A 284 -1.39 5.19 -5.52
CA VAL A 284 0.08 5.24 -5.65
C VAL A 284 0.67 6.58 -5.21
N VAL A 285 0.01 7.70 -5.50
CA VAL A 285 0.54 9.03 -5.14
C VAL A 285 0.43 9.29 -3.64
N PRO A 286 -0.74 9.12 -2.97
CA PRO A 286 -0.80 9.13 -1.52
C PRO A 286 0.16 8.14 -0.85
N GLY A 287 0.24 6.91 -1.38
CA GLY A 287 1.14 5.88 -0.87
C GLY A 287 2.60 6.28 -0.95
N ALA A 288 3.05 6.83 -2.08
CA ALA A 288 4.42 7.29 -2.27
C ALA A 288 4.77 8.48 -1.36
N ALA A 289 3.80 9.36 -1.12
CA ALA A 289 3.98 10.47 -0.19
C ALA A 289 4.12 9.97 1.26
N ASP A 290 3.34 8.96 1.65
CA ASP A 290 3.40 8.30 2.96
C ASP A 290 4.70 7.50 3.15
N ASP A 291 5.15 6.78 2.13
CA ASP A 291 6.44 6.06 2.15
C ASP A 291 7.61 7.02 2.29
N ARG A 292 7.59 8.16 1.58
CA ARG A 292 8.60 9.20 1.77
C ARG A 292 8.56 9.72 3.21
N LEU A 293 7.38 10.01 3.75
CA LEU A 293 7.23 10.48 5.13
C LEU A 293 7.76 9.46 6.16
N ALA A 294 7.56 8.16 5.91
CA ALA A 294 8.00 7.09 6.79
C ALA A 294 9.52 6.89 6.76
N HIS A 295 10.13 6.94 5.58
CA HIS A 295 11.54 6.56 5.39
C HIS A 295 12.52 7.73 5.38
N ASP A 296 12.19 8.82 4.67
CA ASP A 296 13.01 10.03 4.62
C ASP A 296 12.15 11.21 4.12
N PRO A 297 11.65 12.07 5.03
CA PRO A 297 10.84 13.23 4.68
C PRO A 297 11.55 14.23 3.76
N GLU A 298 12.88 14.25 3.69
CA GLU A 298 13.62 15.18 2.84
C GLU A 298 13.99 14.57 1.47
N ALA A 299 13.73 13.27 1.27
CA ALA A 299 14.02 12.58 0.02
C ALA A 299 13.16 13.05 -1.14
N ARG A 300 13.73 12.99 -2.35
CA ARG A 300 12.93 13.10 -3.57
C ARG A 300 12.08 11.85 -3.73
N SER A 301 10.75 12.02 -3.77
CA SER A 301 9.82 10.92 -4.05
C SER A 301 9.77 10.63 -5.55
N ILE A 302 9.85 9.35 -5.92
CA ILE A 302 9.76 8.86 -7.29
C ILE A 302 8.68 7.78 -7.36
N VAL A 303 7.66 7.98 -8.19
CA VAL A 303 6.69 6.93 -8.52
C VAL A 303 7.17 6.19 -9.75
N ALA A 304 7.41 4.88 -9.61
CA ALA A 304 7.85 4.03 -10.71
C ALA A 304 6.72 3.09 -11.15
N VAL A 305 6.36 3.17 -12.44
CA VAL A 305 5.36 2.31 -13.07
C VAL A 305 5.88 1.81 -14.42
N PRO A 306 5.40 0.66 -14.92
CA PRO A 306 5.65 0.26 -16.30
C PRO A 306 5.13 1.34 -17.28
N ALA A 307 5.81 1.56 -18.40
CA ALA A 307 5.45 2.62 -19.35
C ALA A 307 4.00 2.54 -19.86
N ARG A 308 3.42 1.34 -19.96
CA ARG A 308 2.02 1.11 -20.35
C ARG A 308 1.00 1.54 -19.30
N ASP A 309 1.42 1.70 -18.05
CA ASP A 309 0.57 2.02 -16.90
C ASP A 309 0.63 3.52 -16.56
N ALA A 310 1.56 4.27 -17.18
CA ALA A 310 1.64 5.72 -17.04
C ALA A 310 0.39 6.38 -17.68
N LEU A 311 -0.45 6.98 -16.83
CA LEU A 311 -1.59 7.80 -17.29
C LEU A 311 -1.03 9.12 -17.83
N ALA A 312 -1.07 9.29 -19.16
CA ALA A 312 -0.67 10.51 -19.87
C ALA A 312 -1.70 11.62 -19.74
#